data_AF-A0AAF0MGZ9-F1
#
_entry.id   AF-A0AAF0MGZ9-F1
#
_cell.length_a   1.000
_cell.length_b   1.000
_cell.length_c   1.000
_cell.angle_alpha   90.00
_cell.angle_beta   90.00
_cell.angle_gamma   90.00
#
_symmetry.space_group_name_H-M   'P 1'
#
loop_
_entity.id
_entity.type
_entity.pdbx_description
1 polymer ?
#
loop_
_entity_poly.entity_id
_entity_poly.type
_entity_poly.pdbx_seq_one_letter_code
_entity_poly.pdbx_strand_id
1 'polypeptide(L)'
;MKVQRLSSERVVRATSSAAIANVDTAGGRLIPVVMVDADGHPEITELIRAHEHTPAGDCVSQWSTALGDSSRVLLQLTFERPVATEFLIEFELPKFGGSIDNMLRARSMFLLEGGLGSTFTTTEDQPRILVELPSTGFEAAWEGIFRRSIVRMFREEGQSRNASKKLADGFIAEWRSRTTFDW
;
A
#
# COMPACT_ATOMS: atom_id res chain seq x y z
N MET A 1 10.90 -18.37 -10.75
CA MET A 1 10.76 -16.98 -10.27
C MET A 1 11.76 -16.13 -11.05
N LYS A 2 11.31 -15.33 -12.03
CA LYS A 2 12.20 -14.38 -12.72
C LYS A 2 12.43 -13.20 -11.78
N VAL A 3 13.68 -12.95 -11.41
CA VAL A 3 14.06 -11.74 -10.68
C VAL A 3 14.18 -10.63 -11.72
N GLN A 4 13.15 -9.80 -11.84
CA GLN A 4 13.19 -8.64 -12.71
C GLN A 4 13.72 -7.47 -11.87
N ARG A 5 14.89 -6.96 -12.23
CA ARG A 5 15.52 -5.82 -11.58
C ARG A 5 14.93 -4.56 -12.21
N LEU A 6 13.98 -3.93 -11.54
CA LEU A 6 13.57 -2.58 -11.91
C LEU A 6 14.64 -1.59 -11.45
N SER A 7 14.91 -0.56 -12.25
CA SER A 7 15.87 0.48 -11.88
C SER A 7 15.37 1.22 -10.63
N SER A 8 16.29 1.64 -9.77
CA SER A 8 15.97 2.47 -8.60
C SER A 8 15.29 3.79 -8.98
N GLU A 9 15.46 4.21 -10.24
CA GLU A 9 14.84 5.40 -10.85
C GLU A 9 13.33 5.25 -11.09
N ARG A 10 12.69 4.13 -10.71
CA ARG A 10 11.23 3.95 -10.83
C ARG A 10 10.56 3.66 -9.49
N VAL A 11 11.22 4.00 -8.39
CA VAL A 11 10.73 3.77 -7.04
C VAL A 11 10.24 5.09 -6.44
N VAL A 12 8.94 5.17 -6.16
CA VAL A 12 8.34 6.26 -5.39
C VAL A 12 8.03 5.79 -3.97
N ARG A 13 8.06 6.70 -3.00
CA ARG A 13 7.79 6.38 -1.60
C ARG A 13 6.33 6.63 -1.26
N ALA A 14 5.74 5.73 -0.49
CA ALA A 14 4.50 6.03 0.20
C ALA A 14 4.78 7.09 1.29
N THR A 15 4.10 8.24 1.21
CA THR A 15 4.32 9.38 2.13
C THR A 15 3.35 9.32 3.29
N SER A 16 2.09 9.04 3.00
CA SER A 16 1.01 8.91 3.96
C SER A 16 -0.04 7.90 3.51
N SER A 17 -0.92 7.52 4.43
CA SER A 17 -2.08 6.68 4.12
C SER A 17 -3.32 7.14 4.87
N ALA A 18 -4.47 6.98 4.24
CA ALA A 18 -5.79 7.15 4.84
C ALA A 18 -6.68 5.96 4.44
N ALA A 19 -7.99 6.05 4.67
CA ALA A 19 -8.93 5.10 4.14
C ALA A 19 -10.29 5.76 3.88
N ILE A 20 -10.97 5.31 2.82
CA ILE A 20 -12.29 5.77 2.42
C ILE A 20 -13.22 4.57 2.44
N ALA A 21 -14.36 4.70 3.11
CA ALA A 21 -15.49 3.79 2.99
C ALA A 21 -16.63 4.53 2.29
N ASN A 22 -17.09 4.01 1.15
CA ASN A 22 -18.21 4.55 0.42
C ASN A 22 -19.10 3.40 -0.04
N VAL A 23 -20.40 3.43 0.25
CA VAL A 23 -21.35 2.39 -0.13
C VAL A 23 -21.36 2.17 -1.65
N ASP A 24 -21.17 3.24 -2.42
CA ASP A 24 -21.18 3.20 -3.88
C ASP A 24 -19.86 2.62 -4.47
N THR A 25 -18.81 2.45 -3.65
CA THR A 25 -17.50 1.93 -4.10
C THR A 25 -17.15 0.66 -3.35
N ALA A 26 -16.85 -0.42 -4.09
CA ALA A 26 -16.48 -1.72 -3.53
C ALA A 26 -17.45 -2.25 -2.43
N GLY A 27 -18.73 -1.87 -2.51
CA GLY A 27 -19.77 -2.30 -1.57
C GLY A 27 -19.59 -1.80 -0.14
N GLY A 28 -19.06 -0.58 0.07
CA GLY A 28 -18.91 -0.01 1.41
C GLY A 28 -17.65 -0.45 2.16
N ARG A 29 -16.76 -1.21 1.51
CA ARG A 29 -15.49 -1.63 2.10
C ARG A 29 -14.60 -0.42 2.41
N LEU A 30 -13.83 -0.54 3.48
CA LEU A 30 -12.82 0.44 3.86
C LEU A 30 -11.59 0.29 2.96
N ILE A 31 -11.50 1.10 1.90
CA ILE A 31 -10.41 1.06 0.92
C ILE A 31 -9.28 1.98 1.36
N PRO A 32 -8.04 1.49 1.48
CA PRO A 32 -6.87 2.32 1.78
C PRO A 32 -6.62 3.36 0.69
N VAL A 33 -6.26 4.57 1.12
CA VAL A 33 -5.67 5.60 0.26
C VAL A 33 -4.19 5.60 0.53
N VAL A 34 -3.37 5.46 -0.52
CA VAL A 34 -1.91 5.56 -0.47
C VAL A 34 -1.51 6.82 -1.22
N MET A 35 -0.79 7.70 -0.54
CA MET A 35 -0.18 8.86 -1.17
C MET A 35 1.25 8.54 -1.52
N VAL A 36 1.66 8.92 -2.73
CA VAL A 36 3.03 8.74 -3.21
C VAL A 36 3.69 10.07 -3.49
N ASP A 37 4.99 10.14 -3.15
CA ASP A 37 5.85 11.22 -3.59
C ASP A 37 6.23 11.01 -5.05
N ALA A 38 5.56 11.72 -5.95
CA ALA A 38 5.83 11.68 -7.38
C ALA A 38 6.78 12.81 -7.84
N ASP A 39 7.47 13.48 -6.91
CA ASP A 39 8.49 14.46 -7.29
C ASP A 39 9.58 13.78 -8.14
N GLY A 40 9.83 14.32 -9.34
CA GLY A 40 10.70 13.69 -10.35
C GLY A 40 10.06 12.60 -11.21
N HIS A 41 8.77 12.28 -11.00
CA HIS A 41 8.00 11.26 -11.73
C HIS A 41 6.72 11.82 -12.36
N PRO A 42 6.82 12.80 -13.28
CA PRO A 42 5.65 13.45 -13.88
C PRO A 42 4.71 12.46 -14.59
N GLU A 43 5.22 11.33 -15.06
CA GLU A 43 4.43 10.25 -15.67
C GLU A 43 3.40 9.63 -14.69
N ILE A 44 3.67 9.64 -13.38
CA ILE A 44 2.74 9.15 -12.35
C ILE A 44 1.64 10.19 -12.11
N THR A 45 2.01 11.47 -12.02
CA THR A 45 1.07 12.59 -11.91
C THR A 45 0.10 12.60 -13.09
N GLU A 46 0.61 12.48 -14.31
CA GLU A 46 -0.21 12.47 -15.53
C GLU A 46 -1.08 11.21 -15.64
N LEU A 47 -0.58 10.04 -15.21
CA LEU A 47 -1.40 8.83 -15.11
C LEU A 47 -2.62 9.04 -14.19
N ILE A 48 -2.42 9.64 -13.02
CA ILE A 48 -3.48 9.88 -12.03
C ILE A 48 -4.50 10.87 -12.60
N ARG A 49 -4.05 11.97 -13.21
CA ARG A 49 -4.93 12.98 -13.83
C ARG A 49 -5.71 12.44 -15.02
N ALA A 50 -5.07 11.67 -15.90
CA ALA A 50 -5.72 11.14 -17.10
C ALA A 50 -6.94 10.27 -16.77
N HIS A 51 -6.90 9.52 -15.67
CA HIS A 51 -8.01 8.67 -15.22
C HIS A 51 -9.20 9.45 -14.64
N GLU A 52 -9.09 10.75 -14.37
CA GLU A 52 -10.24 11.58 -13.97
C GLU A 52 -11.27 11.71 -15.09
N HIS A 53 -10.82 11.60 -16.35
CA HIS A 53 -11.64 11.83 -17.54
C HIS A 53 -11.72 10.62 -18.47
N THR A 54 -11.13 9.49 -18.08
CA THR A 54 -11.03 8.30 -18.92
C THR A 54 -11.69 7.11 -18.23
N PRO A 55 -12.37 6.21 -18.96
CA PRO A 55 -12.85 4.95 -18.41
C PRO A 55 -11.72 4.08 -17.83
N ALA A 56 -12.12 3.00 -17.15
CA ALA A 56 -11.20 2.06 -16.52
C ALA A 56 -10.05 1.62 -17.46
N GLY A 57 -8.82 1.69 -16.93
CA GLY A 57 -7.61 1.20 -17.58
C GLY A 57 -7.26 -0.24 -17.19
N ASP A 58 -6.11 -0.72 -17.68
CA ASP A 58 -5.55 -2.02 -17.28
C ASP A 58 -4.32 -1.79 -16.42
N CYS A 59 -4.29 -2.42 -15.24
CA CYS A 59 -3.16 -2.39 -14.32
C CYS A 59 -2.82 -3.79 -13.83
N VAL A 60 -1.56 -4.19 -13.98
CA VAL A 60 -0.99 -5.37 -13.33
C VAL A 60 -0.31 -4.94 -12.04
N SER A 61 -0.54 -5.69 -10.96
CA SER A 61 0.10 -5.45 -9.67
C SER A 61 0.89 -6.65 -9.19
N GLN A 62 2.07 -6.40 -8.62
CA GLN A 62 2.93 -7.45 -8.07
C GLN A 62 3.60 -6.97 -6.78
N TRP A 63 3.41 -7.74 -5.72
CA TRP A 63 4.08 -7.52 -4.45
C TRP A 63 5.47 -8.14 -4.42
N SER A 64 6.40 -7.48 -3.75
CA SER A 64 7.73 -8.02 -3.46
C SER A 64 8.30 -7.46 -2.16
N THR A 65 9.32 -8.13 -1.62
CA THR A 65 10.10 -7.63 -0.50
C THR A 65 11.43 -7.09 -1.00
N ALA A 66 11.92 -6.01 -0.40
CA ALA A 66 13.26 -5.52 -0.70
C ALA A 66 14.30 -6.60 -0.32
N LEU A 67 15.24 -6.89 -1.24
CA LEU A 67 16.25 -7.92 -1.02
C LEU A 67 17.18 -7.49 0.13
N GLY A 68 17.23 -8.30 1.20
CA GLY A 68 18.07 -8.03 2.36
C GLY A 68 17.54 -6.95 3.32
N ASP A 69 16.41 -6.31 3.00
CA ASP A 69 15.77 -5.32 3.87
C ASP A 69 14.33 -5.73 4.22
N SER A 70 14.16 -6.25 5.44
CA SER A 70 12.84 -6.65 5.94
C SER A 70 12.01 -5.48 6.47
N SER A 71 12.52 -4.24 6.44
CA SER A 71 11.77 -3.04 6.84
C SER A 71 10.99 -2.43 5.68
N ARG A 72 11.12 -2.97 4.46
CA ARG A 72 10.48 -2.43 3.27
C ARG A 72 9.73 -3.48 2.47
N VAL A 73 8.56 -3.10 1.99
CA VAL A 73 7.74 -3.86 1.04
C VAL A 73 7.50 -3.00 -0.18
N LEU A 74 7.52 -3.63 -1.35
CA LEU A 74 7.38 -2.96 -2.64
C LEU A 74 6.11 -3.47 -3.32
N LEU A 75 5.35 -2.56 -3.92
CA LEU A 75 4.26 -2.86 -4.84
C LEU A 75 4.63 -2.34 -6.21
N GLN A 76 4.87 -3.23 -7.16
CA GLN A 76 5.01 -2.86 -8.57
C GLN A 76 3.62 -2.69 -9.17
N LEU A 77 3.43 -1.58 -9.88
CA LEU A 77 2.25 -1.33 -10.70
C LEU A 77 2.69 -1.13 -12.16
N THR A 78 1.97 -1.77 -13.08
CA THR A 78 2.21 -1.67 -14.52
C THR A 78 0.89 -1.35 -15.20
N PHE A 79 0.73 -0.10 -15.60
CA PHE A 79 -0.42 0.41 -16.32
C PHE A 79 -0.18 0.29 -17.82
N GLU A 80 -1.13 -0.25 -18.56
CA GLU A 80 -1.08 -0.33 -20.02
C GLU A 80 -1.94 0.76 -20.69
N ARG A 81 -3.02 1.18 -20.04
CA ARG A 81 -3.98 2.19 -20.52
C ARG A 81 -4.48 3.06 -19.35
N PRO A 82 -4.86 4.33 -19.60
CA PRO A 82 -4.70 5.09 -20.84
C PRO A 82 -3.28 5.64 -21.05
N VAL A 83 -2.46 5.63 -19.99
CA VAL A 83 -1.05 6.02 -20.03
C VAL A 83 -0.23 4.81 -19.62
N ALA A 84 0.71 4.42 -20.48
CA ALA A 84 1.61 3.30 -20.20
C ALA A 84 2.69 3.73 -19.20
N THR A 85 2.58 3.26 -17.96
CA THR A 85 3.45 3.68 -16.85
C THR A 85 3.78 2.48 -15.97
N GLU A 86 5.04 2.34 -15.57
CA GLU A 86 5.49 1.28 -14.66
C GLU A 86 6.37 1.86 -13.56
N PHE A 87 6.03 1.57 -12.32
CA PHE A 87 6.76 2.05 -11.14
C PHE A 87 6.56 1.12 -9.94
N LEU A 88 7.39 1.29 -8.92
CA LEU A 88 7.23 0.65 -7.62
C LEU A 88 6.88 1.67 -6.57
N ILE A 89 5.95 1.31 -5.70
CA ILE A 89 5.67 2.02 -4.48
C ILE A 89 6.43 1.32 -3.35
N GLU A 90 7.29 2.07 -2.66
CA GLU A 90 8.00 1.62 -1.48
C GLU A 90 7.23 1.98 -0.21
N PHE A 91 6.99 0.96 0.62
CA PHE A 91 6.33 1.08 1.91
C PHE A 91 7.29 0.73 3.05
N GLU A 92 7.40 1.64 4.01
CA GLU A 92 8.16 1.44 5.24
C GLU A 92 7.34 0.71 6.31
N LEU A 93 7.92 -0.32 6.91
CA LEU A 93 7.35 -1.07 8.03
C LEU A 93 8.00 -0.64 9.37
N PRO A 94 7.23 -0.60 10.47
CA PRO A 94 5.83 -1.01 10.59
C PRO A 94 4.81 0.05 10.15
N LYS A 95 5.25 1.27 9.81
CA LYS A 95 4.41 2.45 9.54
C LYS A 95 3.22 2.16 8.62
N PHE A 96 3.45 1.51 7.48
CA PHE A 96 2.41 1.18 6.50
C PHE A 96 1.84 -0.23 6.63
N GLY A 97 2.22 -0.97 7.68
CA GLY A 97 1.84 -2.37 7.82
C GLY A 97 0.32 -2.57 7.87
N GLY A 98 -0.38 -1.75 8.65
CA GLY A 98 -1.84 -1.80 8.70
C GLY A 98 -2.50 -1.49 7.35
N SER A 99 -1.96 -0.51 6.62
CA SER A 99 -2.46 -0.12 5.29
C SER A 99 -2.26 -1.23 4.27
N ILE A 100 -1.09 -1.86 4.22
CA ILE A 100 -0.83 -3.03 3.36
C ILE A 100 -1.75 -4.19 3.72
N ASP A 101 -1.93 -4.49 5.00
CA ASP A 101 -2.84 -5.55 5.45
C ASP A 101 -4.27 -5.30 4.94
N ASN A 102 -4.74 -4.05 5.02
CA ASN A 102 -6.05 -3.68 4.51
C ASN A 102 -6.10 -3.70 2.97
N MET A 103 -5.06 -3.30 2.26
CA MET A 103 -5.01 -3.37 0.78
C MET A 103 -5.16 -4.80 0.27
N LEU A 104 -4.46 -5.75 0.92
CA LEU A 104 -4.54 -7.17 0.58
C LEU A 104 -5.94 -7.77 0.85
N ARG A 105 -6.62 -7.31 1.91
CA ARG A 105 -7.99 -7.73 2.27
C ARG A 105 -9.05 -7.09 1.36
N ALA A 106 -8.96 -5.78 1.17
CA ALA A 106 -9.87 -4.99 0.35
C ALA A 106 -9.72 -5.27 -1.15
N ARG A 107 -8.61 -5.91 -1.57
CA ARG A 107 -8.28 -6.18 -2.97
C ARG A 107 -8.17 -4.92 -3.82
N SER A 108 -7.89 -3.80 -3.18
CA SER A 108 -7.91 -2.50 -3.82
C SER A 108 -7.18 -1.45 -2.99
N MET A 109 -6.79 -0.38 -3.66
CA MET A 109 -6.30 0.86 -3.05
C MET A 109 -6.68 2.06 -3.90
N PHE A 110 -6.86 3.22 -3.28
CA PHE A 110 -6.75 4.48 -3.99
C PHE A 110 -5.29 4.91 -4.04
N LEU A 111 -4.79 5.23 -5.23
CA LEU A 111 -3.52 5.91 -5.43
C LEU A 111 -3.77 7.41 -5.62
N LEU A 112 -3.06 8.22 -4.85
CA LEU A 112 -3.11 9.66 -4.89
C LEU A 112 -1.69 10.23 -4.88
N GLU A 113 -1.47 11.33 -5.56
CA GLU A 113 -0.21 12.07 -5.50
C GLU A 113 -0.19 12.91 -4.22
N GLY A 114 0.90 12.85 -3.45
CA GLY A 114 1.02 13.66 -2.24
C GLY A 114 2.46 13.74 -1.78
N GLY A 115 3.04 14.94 -1.89
CA GLY A 115 4.40 15.22 -1.45
C GLY A 115 4.59 15.07 0.07
N LEU A 116 5.84 15.23 0.52
CA LEU A 116 6.17 15.18 1.94
C LEU A 116 5.36 16.21 2.73
N GLY A 117 4.63 15.74 3.74
CA GLY A 117 3.78 16.57 4.60
C GLY A 117 2.33 16.72 4.13
N SER A 118 1.98 16.24 2.93
CA SER A 118 0.60 16.16 2.47
C SER A 118 -0.22 15.18 3.31
N THR A 119 -1.43 15.58 3.68
CA THR A 119 -2.43 14.75 4.35
C THR A 119 -3.68 14.63 3.48
N PHE A 120 -4.52 13.64 3.78
CA PHE A 120 -5.76 13.43 3.02
C PHE A 120 -6.67 14.66 3.07
N THR A 121 -6.74 15.34 4.21
CA THR A 121 -7.53 16.57 4.35
C THR A 121 -7.02 17.72 3.49
N THR A 122 -5.72 17.73 3.15
CA THR A 122 -5.14 18.76 2.27
C THR A 122 -5.22 18.39 0.79
N THR A 123 -5.57 17.16 0.46
CA THR A 123 -5.57 16.61 -0.90
C THR A 123 -6.90 15.95 -1.27
N GLU A 124 -7.98 16.23 -0.55
CA GLU A 124 -9.26 15.52 -0.67
C GLU A 124 -9.87 15.64 -2.08
N ASP A 125 -9.77 16.83 -2.66
CA ASP A 125 -10.25 17.18 -3.99
C ASP A 125 -9.27 16.82 -5.12
N GLN A 126 -8.11 16.24 -4.79
CA GLN A 126 -7.14 15.86 -5.81
C GLN A 126 -7.58 14.60 -6.56
N PRO A 127 -7.22 14.48 -7.85
CA PRO A 127 -7.47 13.27 -8.61
C PRO A 127 -6.84 12.05 -7.95
N ARG A 128 -7.56 10.93 -8.00
CA ARG A 128 -7.11 9.63 -7.47
C ARG A 128 -7.59 8.52 -8.36
N ILE A 129 -6.85 7.42 -8.38
CA ILE A 129 -7.22 6.23 -9.14
C ILE A 129 -7.49 5.06 -8.19
N LEU A 130 -8.59 4.35 -8.42
CA LEU A 130 -8.85 3.08 -7.74
C LEU A 130 -8.10 1.98 -8.49
N VAL A 131 -7.15 1.34 -7.82
CA VAL A 131 -6.34 0.25 -8.36
C VAL A 131 -6.80 -1.06 -7.75
N GLU A 132 -7.14 -2.03 -8.59
CA GLU A 132 -7.43 -3.40 -8.15
C GLU A 132 -6.13 -4.17 -7.86
N LEU A 133 -6.13 -4.88 -6.74
CA LEU A 133 -5.01 -5.67 -6.23
C LEU A 133 -5.44 -7.13 -6.09
N PRO A 134 -5.48 -7.89 -7.20
CA PRO A 134 -5.89 -9.29 -7.16
C PRO A 134 -4.96 -10.13 -6.27
N SER A 135 -5.43 -11.32 -5.87
CA SER A 135 -4.61 -12.25 -5.12
C SER A 135 -3.45 -12.74 -5.97
N THR A 136 -2.24 -12.62 -5.44
CA THR A 136 -0.99 -13.06 -6.08
C THR A 136 -0.29 -14.17 -5.29
N GLY A 137 -0.85 -14.59 -4.15
CA GLY A 137 -0.23 -15.54 -3.22
C GLY A 137 0.75 -14.88 -2.23
N PHE A 138 1.02 -13.57 -2.38
CA PHE A 138 1.87 -12.81 -1.46
C PHE A 138 1.33 -12.79 -0.01
N GLU A 139 0.02 -12.93 0.17
CA GLU A 139 -0.68 -12.91 1.46
C GLU A 139 -0.08 -13.92 2.44
N ALA A 140 0.32 -15.10 1.97
CA ALA A 140 0.95 -16.12 2.81
C ALA A 140 2.32 -15.65 3.36
N ALA A 141 3.10 -14.94 2.54
CA ALA A 141 4.37 -14.36 2.99
C ALA A 141 4.13 -13.13 3.89
N TRP A 142 3.10 -12.35 3.57
CA TRP A 142 2.71 -11.14 4.29
C TRP A 142 2.46 -11.38 5.77
N GLU A 143 1.75 -12.46 6.15
CA GLU A 143 1.49 -12.81 7.55
C GLU A 143 2.77 -12.84 8.39
N GLY A 144 3.82 -13.46 7.84
CA GLY A 144 5.12 -13.53 8.50
C GLY A 144 5.83 -12.18 8.54
N ILE A 145 5.76 -11.40 7.44
CA ILE A 145 6.39 -10.08 7.33
C ILE A 145 5.78 -9.12 8.34
N PHE A 146 4.46 -8.98 8.33
CA PHE A 146 3.73 -8.06 9.18
C PHE A 146 3.92 -8.38 10.66
N ARG A 147 3.81 -9.66 11.02
CA ARG A 147 4.08 -10.10 12.39
C ARG A 147 5.50 -9.77 12.82
N ARG A 148 6.51 -10.03 11.97
CA ARG A 148 7.91 -9.71 12.30
C ARG A 148 8.14 -8.22 12.45
N SER A 149 7.53 -7.37 11.62
CA SER A 149 7.69 -5.91 11.74
C SER A 149 7.09 -5.37 13.03
N ILE A 150 5.91 -5.86 13.44
CA ILE A 150 5.28 -5.44 14.70
C ILE A 150 6.05 -5.97 15.92
N VAL A 151 6.56 -7.21 15.87
CA VAL A 151 7.46 -7.72 16.92
C VAL A 151 8.71 -6.83 17.03
N ARG A 152 9.31 -6.46 15.90
CA ARG A 152 10.49 -5.59 15.88
C ARG A 152 10.20 -4.22 16.49
N MET A 153 9.07 -3.60 16.15
CA MET A 153 8.62 -2.34 16.74
C MET A 153 8.57 -2.41 18.27
N PHE A 154 7.86 -3.40 18.84
CA PHE A 154 7.79 -3.55 20.30
C PHE A 154 9.15 -3.85 20.95
N ARG A 155 10.05 -4.54 20.22
CA ARG A 155 11.43 -4.77 20.70
C ARG A 155 12.23 -3.47 20.76
N GLU A 156 12.09 -2.61 19.76
CA GLU A 156 12.73 -1.29 19.70
C GLU A 156 12.17 -0.35 20.78
N GLU A 157 10.90 -0.53 21.17
CA GLU A 157 10.27 0.14 22.33
C GLU A 157 10.66 -0.45 23.70
N GLY A 158 11.58 -1.42 23.75
CA GLY A 158 12.16 -1.95 24.99
C GLY A 158 11.45 -3.18 25.57
N GLN A 159 10.46 -3.76 24.88
CA GLN A 159 9.76 -4.95 25.38
C GLN A 159 10.64 -6.20 25.30
N SER A 160 10.43 -7.15 26.23
CA SER A 160 11.12 -8.45 26.18
C SER A 160 10.73 -9.26 24.95
N ARG A 161 11.55 -10.25 24.55
CA ARG A 161 11.29 -11.08 23.35
C ARG A 161 9.93 -11.78 23.42
N ASN A 162 9.57 -12.30 24.58
CA ASN A 162 8.29 -13.00 24.76
C ASN A 162 7.12 -12.01 24.82
N ALA A 163 7.28 -10.87 25.52
CA ALA A 163 6.25 -9.83 25.57
C ALA A 163 5.96 -9.26 24.18
N SER A 164 6.99 -8.97 23.39
CA SER A 164 6.86 -8.41 22.03
C SER A 164 6.06 -9.32 21.10
N LYS A 165 6.26 -10.65 21.19
CA LYS A 165 5.47 -11.62 20.41
C LYS A 165 3.99 -11.56 20.78
N LYS A 166 3.68 -11.58 22.08
CA LYS A 166 2.31 -11.55 22.58
C LYS A 166 1.60 -10.23 22.21
N LEU A 167 2.30 -9.10 22.37
CA LEU A 167 1.79 -7.79 21.99
C LEU A 167 1.55 -7.69 20.49
N ALA A 168 2.45 -8.21 19.65
CA ALA A 168 2.27 -8.23 18.21
C ALA A 168 1.04 -9.05 17.78
N ASP A 169 0.86 -10.23 18.37
CA ASP A 169 -0.30 -11.08 18.09
C ASP A 169 -1.61 -10.38 18.47
N GLY A 170 -1.65 -9.73 19.64
CA GLY A 170 -2.79 -8.93 20.09
C GLY A 170 -3.08 -7.72 19.20
N PHE A 171 -2.04 -6.96 18.84
CA PHE A 171 -2.15 -5.80 17.97
C PHE A 171 -2.73 -6.17 16.60
N ILE A 172 -2.23 -7.25 15.98
CA ILE A 172 -2.69 -7.69 14.66
C ILE A 172 -4.14 -8.18 14.71
N ALA A 173 -4.51 -8.92 15.76
CA ALA A 173 -5.89 -9.37 15.95
C ALA A 173 -6.84 -8.18 16.12
N GLU A 174 -6.46 -7.20 16.96
CA GLU A 174 -7.24 -5.99 17.18
C GLU A 174 -7.37 -5.16 15.89
N TRP A 175 -6.27 -4.94 15.17
CA TRP A 175 -6.27 -4.24 13.88
C TRP A 175 -7.30 -4.84 12.91
N ARG A 176 -7.21 -6.15 12.70
CA ARG A 176 -8.06 -6.86 11.73
C ARG A 176 -9.52 -6.89 12.12
N SER A 177 -9.83 -6.90 13.42
CA SER A 177 -11.19 -6.82 13.93
C SER A 177 -11.87 -5.48 13.64
N ARG A 178 -11.08 -4.42 13.44
CA ARG A 178 -11.58 -3.06 13.18
C ARG A 178 -11.63 -2.70 11.70
N THR A 179 -10.85 -3.40 10.87
CA THR A 179 -10.74 -3.12 9.43
C THR A 179 -11.45 -4.15 8.55
N THR A 180 -11.84 -5.29 9.11
CA THR A 180 -12.68 -6.29 8.43
C THR A 180 -14.11 -6.05 8.88
N PHE A 181 -14.96 -5.65 7.95
CA PHE A 181 -16.40 -5.65 8.16
C PHE A 181 -16.95 -6.89 7.47
N ASP A 182 -17.52 -7.81 8.24
CA ASP A 182 -18.26 -8.95 7.72
C ASP A 182 -19.62 -8.43 7.23
N TRP A 183 -19.85 -8.46 5.92
CA TRP A 183 -21.14 -8.20 5.29
C TRP A 183 -21.67 -9.48 4.65
#